data_AF-N9V828-F1
#
_entry.id   AF-N9V828-F1
#
_cell.length_a   1.000
_cell.length_b   1.000
_cell.length_c   1.000
_cell.angle_alpha   90.00
_cell.angle_beta   90.00
_cell.angle_gamma   90.00
#
_symmetry.space_group_name_H-M   'P 1'
#
loop_
_entity.id
_entity.type
_entity.pdbx_description
1 polymer ?
#
loop_
_entity_poly.entity_id
_entity_poly.type
_entity_poly.pdbx_seq_one_letter_code
_entity_poly.pdbx_strand_id
1 'polypeptide(L)'
;MQTSNTTNDIDTIITTMKRLSTIPNDKLLDNLPYNFANQIEMIIVNEVEHDELDEVICKLNQIADKISNGKILLPIIQNFSLIKNQQMRPLTSVEITVFHYQLLEPFNTIINPNDLINAIYCVPRTNNCLLRAFFYWSGCYFLRLNLMKKAEFMFRQCCEVPIMKKTASNFGIEAAKKLILLTAAHFEQYIIPFPYSLFIPKSYKEIAAFCSKYELKSILQSSFDKIFEKDGNNGIVEYLYQQCQIKVIERIAKAYSTILIDDIIMKIKIERNELIKCIEHQNKLGKDWVIIGDTILFGNNHLINPLQNEFSLLQMTEITLQQANDFMNLKKKTKKVNLK
;
A
#
# COMPACT_ATOMS: atom_id res chain seq x y z
N MET A 1 38.34 24.24 23.46
CA MET A 1 39.00 22.94 23.24
C MET A 1 38.37 22.32 22.02
N GLN A 2 39.21 21.89 21.09
CA GLN A 2 38.86 21.46 19.73
C GLN A 2 37.95 20.22 19.70
N THR A 3 37.10 20.23 18.67
CA THR A 3 36.22 19.20 18.12
C THR A 3 36.91 17.84 17.94
N SER A 4 36.37 16.78 18.55
CA SER A 4 36.65 15.41 18.13
C SER A 4 35.77 15.07 16.91
N ASN A 5 36.22 15.50 15.73
CA ASN A 5 35.76 14.96 14.45
C ASN A 5 36.33 13.53 14.33
N THR A 6 35.52 12.53 14.65
CA THR A 6 35.69 11.18 14.09
C THR A 6 34.87 11.08 12.81
N THR A 7 35.18 11.94 11.83
CA THR A 7 34.87 11.66 10.43
C THR A 7 35.75 10.50 10.03
N ASN A 8 35.21 9.27 10.06
CA ASN A 8 35.80 8.19 9.28
C ASN A 8 35.89 8.68 7.84
N ASP A 9 37.07 8.53 7.23
CA ASP A 9 37.25 8.81 5.82
C ASP A 9 36.22 8.02 5.00
N ILE A 10 35.71 8.61 3.92
CA ILE A 10 34.67 7.99 3.08
C ILE A 10 35.13 6.62 2.57
N ASP A 11 36.42 6.46 2.29
CA ASP A 11 37.05 5.19 1.90
C ASP A 11 36.97 4.12 3.01
N THR A 12 37.08 4.53 4.27
CA THR A 12 36.92 3.63 5.43
C THR A 12 35.45 3.20 5.57
N ILE A 13 34.52 4.11 5.29
CA ILE A 13 33.08 3.81 5.31
C ILE A 13 32.72 2.83 4.18
N ILE A 14 33.19 3.07 2.95
CA ILE A 14 32.98 2.16 1.81
C ILE A 14 33.56 0.77 2.11
N THR A 15 34.77 0.71 2.67
CA THR A 15 35.39 -0.57 3.08
C THR A 15 34.57 -1.29 4.15
N THR A 16 33.98 -0.53 5.07
CA THR A 16 33.07 -1.07 6.09
C THR A 16 31.81 -1.65 5.45
N MET A 17 31.19 -0.96 4.49
CA MET A 17 30.00 -1.46 3.78
C MET A 17 30.32 -2.72 2.98
N LYS A 18 31.44 -2.76 2.25
CA LYS A 18 31.94 -3.96 1.56
C LYS A 18 32.09 -5.15 2.51
N ARG A 19 32.66 -4.93 3.69
CA ARG A 19 32.79 -5.99 4.70
C ARG A 19 31.41 -6.46 5.16
N LEU A 20 30.53 -5.55 5.57
CA LEU A 20 29.18 -5.86 6.03
C LEU A 20 28.34 -6.58 4.97
N SER A 21 28.49 -6.21 3.70
CA SER A 21 27.75 -6.81 2.59
C SER A 21 28.10 -8.29 2.38
N THR A 22 29.29 -8.74 2.81
CA THR A 22 29.67 -10.17 2.78
C THR A 22 29.26 -10.97 4.02
N ILE A 23 28.84 -10.31 5.11
CA ILE A 23 28.50 -10.99 6.37
C ILE A 23 27.17 -11.75 6.23
N PRO A 24 27.07 -13.00 6.73
CA PRO A 24 25.81 -13.74 6.80
C PRO A 24 24.72 -13.01 7.61
N ASN A 25 23.45 -13.14 7.21
CA ASN A 25 22.33 -12.42 7.85
C ASN A 25 22.22 -12.64 9.36
N ASP A 26 22.54 -13.85 9.84
CA ASP A 26 22.50 -14.22 11.27
C ASP A 26 23.53 -13.50 12.13
N LYS A 27 24.59 -12.95 11.52
CA LYS A 27 25.67 -12.24 12.22
C LYS A 27 25.68 -10.74 11.95
N LEU A 28 24.83 -10.25 11.03
CA LEU A 28 24.92 -8.88 10.54
C LEU A 28 24.66 -7.85 11.65
N LEU A 29 23.65 -8.08 12.50
CA LEU A 29 23.28 -7.14 13.57
C LEU A 29 24.42 -6.92 14.58
N ASP A 30 25.13 -7.98 14.95
CA ASP A 30 26.24 -7.92 15.90
C ASP A 30 27.48 -7.19 15.34
N ASN A 31 27.53 -7.03 14.01
CA ASN A 31 28.64 -6.39 13.31
C ASN A 31 28.31 -4.97 12.84
N LEU A 32 27.07 -4.49 13.05
CA LEU A 32 26.70 -3.13 12.70
C LEU A 32 27.49 -2.13 13.56
N PRO A 33 28.10 -1.09 12.95
CA PRO A 33 28.79 -0.07 13.71
C PRO A 33 27.81 0.76 14.54
N TYR A 34 28.20 1.18 15.74
CA TYR A 34 27.36 2.00 16.62
C TYR A 34 26.89 3.30 15.94
N ASN A 35 27.70 3.88 15.06
CA ASN A 35 27.39 5.09 14.29
C ASN A 35 26.84 4.81 12.88
N PHE A 36 26.19 3.66 12.65
CA PHE A 36 25.70 3.24 11.34
C PHE A 36 24.80 4.31 10.66
N ALA A 37 23.92 4.98 11.41
CA ALA A 37 23.09 6.07 10.87
C ALA A 37 23.91 7.20 10.24
N ASN A 38 25.00 7.62 10.91
CA ASN A 38 25.89 8.68 10.41
C ASN A 38 26.70 8.22 9.20
N GLN A 39 27.06 6.93 9.14
CA GLN A 39 27.76 6.38 7.99
C GLN A 39 26.87 6.39 6.73
N ILE A 40 25.57 6.10 6.90
CA ILE A 40 24.58 6.21 5.81
C ILE A 40 24.44 7.67 5.36
N GLU A 41 24.31 8.61 6.30
CA GLU A 41 24.27 10.05 6.01
C GLU A 41 25.46 10.48 5.16
N MET A 42 26.67 10.10 5.57
CA MET A 42 27.90 10.44 4.85
C MET A 42 27.93 9.86 3.43
N ILE A 43 27.43 8.64 3.22
CA ILE A 43 27.34 8.05 1.87
C ILE A 43 26.34 8.83 1.00
N ILE A 44 25.16 9.16 1.55
CA ILE A 44 24.11 9.88 0.82
C ILE A 44 24.57 11.30 0.43
N VAL A 45 25.17 12.03 1.36
CA VAL A 45 25.60 13.42 1.14
C VAL A 45 26.74 13.53 0.10
N ASN A 46 27.61 12.52 0.02
CA ASN A 46 28.73 12.52 -0.91
C ASN A 46 28.42 11.87 -2.28
N GLU A 47 27.18 11.44 -2.53
CA GLU A 47 26.73 10.83 -3.80
C GLU A 47 27.63 9.68 -4.33
N VAL A 48 28.21 8.91 -3.41
CA VAL A 48 29.09 7.76 -3.75
C VAL A 48 28.25 6.58 -4.23
N GLU A 49 28.83 5.68 -5.05
CA GLU A 49 28.18 4.41 -5.41
C GLU A 49 27.61 3.69 -4.18
N HIS A 50 26.36 3.23 -4.29
CA HIS A 50 25.57 2.72 -3.18
C HIS A 50 25.45 1.20 -3.15
N ASP A 51 26.08 0.47 -4.08
CA ASP A 51 25.81 -0.96 -4.29
C ASP A 51 25.99 -1.81 -3.02
N GLU A 52 27.07 -1.58 -2.26
CA GLU A 52 27.31 -2.34 -1.01
C GLU A 52 26.40 -1.87 0.13
N LEU A 53 26.08 -0.58 0.20
CA LEU A 53 25.11 -0.06 1.17
C LEU A 53 23.72 -0.66 0.91
N ASP A 54 23.31 -0.71 -0.35
CA ASP A 54 22.07 -1.29 -0.84
C ASP A 54 21.98 -2.79 -0.48
N GLU A 55 23.07 -3.55 -0.61
CA GLU A 55 23.13 -4.95 -0.18
C GLU A 55 22.96 -5.09 1.35
N VAL A 56 23.65 -4.26 2.14
CA VAL A 56 23.51 -4.28 3.61
C VAL A 56 22.07 -3.94 4.02
N ILE A 57 21.47 -2.91 3.42
CA ILE A 57 20.10 -2.51 3.68
C ILE A 57 19.11 -3.62 3.26
N CYS A 58 19.34 -4.31 2.14
CA CYS A 58 18.53 -5.47 1.75
C CYS A 58 18.54 -6.56 2.81
N LYS A 59 19.71 -6.91 3.35
CA LYS A 59 19.84 -7.92 4.40
C LYS A 59 19.13 -7.49 5.68
N LEU A 60 19.23 -6.22 6.06
CA LEU A 60 18.52 -5.69 7.23
C LEU A 60 17.01 -5.74 7.07
N ASN A 61 16.48 -5.42 5.88
CA ASN A 61 15.05 -5.60 5.60
C ASN A 61 14.63 -7.08 5.74
N GLN A 62 15.39 -8.03 5.20
CA GLN A 62 15.11 -9.46 5.35
C GLN A 62 15.14 -9.94 6.82
N ILE A 63 16.08 -9.42 7.61
CA ILE A 63 16.16 -9.73 9.04
C ILE A 63 14.93 -9.17 9.77
N ALA A 64 14.56 -7.91 9.50
CA ALA A 64 13.39 -7.26 10.10
C ALA A 64 12.09 -8.02 9.80
N ASP A 65 11.92 -8.53 8.57
CA ASP A 65 10.82 -9.43 8.20
C ASP A 65 10.83 -10.70 9.05
N LYS A 66 11.99 -11.39 9.12
CA LYS A 66 12.14 -12.68 9.79
C LYS A 66 11.82 -12.62 11.29
N ILE A 67 12.19 -11.52 11.95
CA ILE A 67 11.94 -11.34 13.38
C ILE A 67 10.71 -10.47 13.66
N SER A 68 10.02 -9.99 12.62
CA SER A 68 8.85 -9.11 12.69
C SER A 68 9.06 -7.88 13.59
N ASN A 69 10.20 -7.20 13.42
CA ASN A 69 10.56 -6.03 14.24
C ASN A 69 11.20 -4.95 13.37
N GLY A 70 10.47 -3.86 13.14
CA GLY A 70 10.94 -2.75 12.30
C GLY A 70 11.97 -1.87 12.98
N LYS A 71 12.16 -1.96 14.31
CA LYS A 71 13.12 -1.10 15.04
C LYS A 71 14.55 -1.22 14.55
N ILE A 72 14.93 -2.36 13.97
CA ILE A 72 16.25 -2.56 13.35
C ILE A 72 16.50 -1.59 12.19
N LEU A 73 15.44 -1.15 11.52
CA LEU A 73 15.52 -0.25 10.37
C LEU A 73 15.60 1.23 10.78
N LEU A 74 15.46 1.55 12.08
CA LEU A 74 15.50 2.93 12.59
C LEU A 74 16.73 3.74 12.12
N PRO A 75 17.97 3.21 12.15
CA PRO A 75 19.15 3.95 11.70
C PRO A 75 19.09 4.34 10.21
N ILE A 76 18.37 3.57 9.39
CA ILE A 76 18.21 3.83 7.96
C ILE A 76 17.14 4.91 7.75
N ILE A 77 15.96 4.74 8.37
CA ILE A 77 14.83 5.66 8.13
C ILE A 77 15.08 7.08 8.68
N GLN A 78 15.95 7.25 9.68
CA GLN A 78 16.32 8.57 10.20
C GLN A 78 16.91 9.47 9.10
N ASN A 79 17.60 8.87 8.13
CA ASN A 79 18.17 9.54 6.98
C ASN A 79 17.14 9.95 5.91
N PHE A 80 15.88 9.50 6.01
CA PHE A 80 14.84 9.85 5.03
C PHE A 80 14.58 11.36 4.97
N SER A 81 14.74 12.07 6.10
CA SER A 81 14.56 13.51 6.18
C SER A 81 15.50 14.31 5.25
N LEU A 82 16.67 13.75 4.95
CA LEU A 82 17.68 14.37 4.07
C LEU A 82 17.23 14.35 2.60
N ILE A 83 16.43 13.35 2.24
CA ILE A 83 16.17 13.01 0.83
C ILE A 83 14.70 13.17 0.41
N LYS A 84 13.77 13.31 1.37
CA LYS A 84 12.31 13.30 1.13
C LYS A 84 11.75 14.46 0.31
N ASN A 85 12.42 15.62 0.32
CA ASN A 85 11.98 16.81 -0.40
C ASN A 85 12.63 16.94 -1.79
N GLN A 86 13.57 16.06 -2.12
CA GLN A 86 14.30 16.11 -3.38
C GLN A 86 13.49 15.37 -4.46
N GLN A 87 13.03 16.11 -5.48
CA GLN A 87 12.28 15.55 -6.61
C GLN A 87 13.23 15.10 -7.73
N MET A 88 12.80 14.11 -8.53
CA MET A 88 13.53 13.59 -9.71
C MET A 88 14.95 13.06 -9.46
N ARG A 89 15.30 12.76 -8.20
CA ARG A 89 16.57 12.12 -7.87
C ARG A 89 16.52 10.60 -8.06
N PRO A 90 17.66 9.91 -8.04
CA PRO A 90 17.70 8.45 -8.00
C PRO A 90 16.94 7.90 -6.78
N LEU A 91 16.10 6.89 -7.02
CA LEU A 91 15.50 6.09 -5.94
C LEU A 91 16.60 5.37 -5.18
N THR A 92 16.60 5.46 -3.84
CA THR A 92 17.58 4.78 -2.99
C THR A 92 16.92 3.68 -2.15
N SER A 93 17.74 2.80 -1.57
CA SER A 93 17.27 1.78 -0.63
C SER A 93 16.70 2.35 0.67
N VAL A 94 16.91 3.65 0.97
CA VAL A 94 16.30 4.32 2.12
C VAL A 94 14.79 4.44 1.97
N GLU A 95 14.26 4.93 0.84
CA GLU A 95 12.80 5.05 0.66
C GLU A 95 12.12 3.68 0.68
N ILE A 96 12.78 2.69 0.09
CA ILE A 96 12.35 1.30 0.09
C ILE A 96 12.18 0.80 1.53
N THR A 97 13.19 1.04 2.37
CA THR A 97 13.20 0.65 3.79
C THR A 97 12.15 1.41 4.59
N VAL A 98 11.88 2.67 4.24
CA VAL A 98 10.85 3.47 4.88
C VAL A 98 9.45 2.87 4.66
N PHE A 99 9.13 2.44 3.44
CA PHE A 99 7.86 1.74 3.19
C PHE A 99 7.76 0.45 4.00
N HIS A 100 8.83 -0.35 4.03
CA HIS A 100 8.84 -1.59 4.78
C HIS A 100 8.70 -1.36 6.30
N TYR A 101 9.42 -0.39 6.85
CA TYR A 101 9.31 0.01 8.25
C TYR A 101 7.87 0.41 8.62
N GLN A 102 7.20 1.18 7.76
CA GLN A 102 5.80 1.57 7.94
C GLN A 102 4.81 0.41 7.79
N LEU A 103 5.25 -0.80 7.40
CA LEU A 103 4.43 -2.02 7.43
C LEU A 103 4.63 -2.82 8.72
N LEU A 104 5.83 -2.78 9.30
CA LEU A 104 6.16 -3.52 10.53
C LEU A 104 5.79 -2.78 11.81
N GLU A 105 5.82 -1.44 11.80
CA GLU A 105 5.55 -0.63 12.97
C GLU A 105 4.15 0.03 12.89
N PRO A 106 3.58 0.43 14.06
CA PRO A 106 2.40 1.30 14.08
C PRO A 106 2.67 2.58 13.29
N PHE A 107 1.63 3.16 12.67
CA PHE A 107 1.75 4.46 12.02
C PHE A 107 2.30 5.46 13.04
N ASN A 108 3.47 6.02 12.73
CA ASN A 108 4.16 6.92 13.62
C ASN A 108 4.40 8.28 12.94
N THR A 109 4.70 9.29 13.76
CA THR A 109 4.87 10.69 13.33
C THR A 109 6.21 10.95 12.61
N ILE A 110 7.08 9.94 12.47
CA ILE A 110 8.44 10.12 11.95
C ILE A 110 8.39 10.35 10.42
N ILE A 111 7.45 9.71 9.73
CA ILE A 111 7.31 9.78 8.27
C ILE A 111 5.90 10.24 7.93
N ASN A 112 5.79 11.39 7.26
CA ASN A 112 4.51 11.86 6.75
C ASN A 112 4.14 11.02 5.51
N PRO A 113 2.92 10.44 5.42
CA PRO A 113 2.47 9.70 4.24
C PRO A 113 2.60 10.49 2.92
N ASN A 114 2.47 11.82 2.96
CA ASN A 114 2.64 12.67 1.79
C ASN A 114 4.08 12.71 1.28
N ASP A 115 5.07 12.55 2.17
CA ASP A 115 6.49 12.51 1.81
C ASP A 115 6.80 11.24 1.00
N LEU A 116 6.03 10.16 1.20
CA LEU A 116 6.17 8.90 0.48
C LEU A 116 5.59 8.92 -0.93
N ILE A 117 4.62 9.79 -1.18
CA ILE A 117 4.05 9.98 -2.52
C ILE A 117 5.11 10.59 -3.44
N ASN A 118 5.95 11.49 -2.92
CA ASN A 118 7.03 12.10 -3.70
C ASN A 118 8.09 11.08 -4.15
N ALA A 119 8.33 10.02 -3.36
CA ALA A 119 9.27 8.96 -3.69
C ALA A 119 8.88 8.17 -4.96
N ILE A 120 7.60 8.24 -5.38
CA ILE A 120 7.12 7.63 -6.63
C ILE A 120 7.67 8.33 -7.88
N TYR A 121 8.02 9.61 -7.76
CA TYR A 121 8.55 10.42 -8.86
C TYR A 121 10.09 10.38 -8.93
N CYS A 122 10.74 9.49 -8.17
CA CYS A 122 12.18 9.25 -8.26
C CYS A 122 12.54 8.52 -9.56
N VAL A 123 13.74 8.80 -10.08
CA VAL A 123 14.28 8.12 -11.28
C VAL A 123 14.82 6.74 -10.86
N PRO A 124 14.37 5.64 -11.48
CA PRO A 124 14.86 4.31 -11.13
C PRO A 124 16.27 4.11 -11.71
N ARG A 125 17.32 4.42 -10.94
CA ARG A 125 18.72 4.07 -11.26
C ARG A 125 19.25 2.86 -10.46
N THR A 126 18.40 2.28 -9.63
CA THR A 126 18.71 1.15 -8.75
C THR A 126 18.53 -0.19 -9.47
N ASN A 127 19.15 -1.26 -8.96
CA ASN A 127 19.01 -2.62 -9.48
C ASN A 127 17.53 -3.06 -9.52
N ASN A 128 17.13 -3.77 -10.58
CA ASN A 128 15.80 -4.36 -10.77
C ASN A 128 15.27 -5.15 -9.55
N CYS A 129 16.14 -5.74 -8.71
CA CYS A 129 15.73 -6.38 -7.46
C CYS A 129 15.11 -5.39 -6.47
N LEU A 130 15.82 -4.30 -6.22
CA LEU A 130 15.40 -3.21 -5.33
C LEU A 130 14.20 -2.47 -5.89
N LEU A 131 14.18 -2.23 -7.20
CA LEU A 131 13.03 -1.61 -7.86
C LEU A 131 11.74 -2.44 -7.68
N ARG A 132 11.83 -3.79 -7.73
CA ARG A 132 10.68 -4.64 -7.40
C ARG A 132 10.28 -4.54 -5.94
N ALA A 133 11.26 -4.53 -5.02
CA ALA A 133 11.00 -4.40 -3.60
C ALA A 133 10.29 -3.07 -3.27
N PHE A 134 10.73 -1.97 -3.91
CA PHE A 134 10.07 -0.67 -3.85
C PHE A 134 8.59 -0.74 -4.25
N PHE A 135 8.30 -1.24 -5.45
CA PHE A 135 6.92 -1.33 -5.94
C PHE A 135 6.08 -2.28 -5.09
N TYR A 136 6.64 -3.39 -4.61
CA TYR A 136 5.94 -4.32 -3.75
C TYR A 136 5.56 -3.69 -2.40
N TRP A 137 6.52 -3.13 -1.67
CA TRP A 137 6.27 -2.55 -0.34
C TRP A 137 5.43 -1.28 -0.41
N SER A 138 5.60 -0.43 -1.42
CA SER A 138 4.71 0.71 -1.65
C SER A 138 3.28 0.27 -1.97
N GLY A 139 3.09 -0.80 -2.76
CA GLY A 139 1.79 -1.42 -2.98
C GLY A 139 1.13 -1.90 -1.68
N CYS A 140 1.87 -2.62 -0.84
CA CYS A 140 1.40 -3.06 0.47
C CYS A 140 1.05 -1.87 1.39
N TYR A 141 1.83 -0.80 1.34
CA TYR A 141 1.54 0.42 2.08
C TYR A 141 0.24 1.08 1.62
N PHE A 142 -0.02 1.13 0.31
CA PHE A 142 -1.29 1.62 -0.22
C PHE A 142 -2.49 0.74 0.14
N LEU A 143 -2.31 -0.58 0.24
CA LEU A 143 -3.34 -1.47 0.79
C LEU A 143 -3.66 -1.10 2.24
N ARG A 144 -2.63 -0.87 3.07
CA ARG A 144 -2.81 -0.44 4.47
C ARG A 144 -3.58 0.89 4.59
N LEU A 145 -3.43 1.78 3.60
CA LEU A 145 -4.16 3.05 3.50
C LEU A 145 -5.53 2.93 2.81
N ASN A 146 -5.98 1.74 2.43
CA ASN A 146 -7.20 1.50 1.63
C ASN A 146 -7.22 2.22 0.27
N LEU A 147 -6.05 2.55 -0.30
CA LEU A 147 -5.90 3.18 -1.61
C LEU A 147 -5.74 2.12 -2.71
N MET A 148 -6.78 1.31 -2.90
CA MET A 148 -6.74 0.06 -3.70
C MET A 148 -6.24 0.25 -5.15
N LYS A 149 -6.62 1.34 -5.82
CA LYS A 149 -6.17 1.64 -7.19
C LYS A 149 -4.69 1.98 -7.28
N LYS A 150 -4.16 2.71 -6.30
CA LYS A 150 -2.72 2.99 -6.23
C LYS A 150 -1.93 1.73 -5.92
N ALA A 151 -2.46 0.89 -5.03
CA ALA A 151 -1.90 -0.43 -4.74
C ALA A 151 -1.84 -1.30 -6.00
N GLU A 152 -2.92 -1.38 -6.77
CA GLU A 152 -2.98 -2.11 -8.03
C GLU A 152 -1.91 -1.63 -9.02
N PHE A 153 -1.80 -0.30 -9.20
CA PHE A 153 -0.78 0.29 -10.06
C PHE A 153 0.64 -0.12 -9.64
N MET A 154 0.95 -0.05 -8.34
CA MET A 154 2.27 -0.45 -7.84
C MET A 154 2.56 -1.93 -8.05
N PHE A 155 1.61 -2.83 -7.79
CA PHE A 155 1.82 -4.25 -8.06
C PHE A 155 1.97 -4.55 -9.56
N ARG A 156 1.27 -3.80 -10.43
CA ARG A 156 1.46 -3.87 -11.88
C ARG A 156 2.89 -3.50 -12.26
N GLN A 157 3.38 -2.34 -11.80
CA GLN A 157 4.75 -1.91 -12.03
C GLN A 157 5.76 -2.92 -11.50
N CYS A 158 5.53 -3.52 -10.34
CA CYS A 158 6.38 -4.58 -9.78
C CYS A 158 6.50 -5.79 -10.72
N CYS A 159 5.41 -6.20 -11.36
CA CYS A 159 5.38 -7.33 -12.30
C CYS A 159 6.00 -6.97 -13.67
N GLU A 160 6.03 -5.68 -14.05
CA GLU A 160 6.57 -5.21 -15.32
C GLU A 160 8.10 -4.99 -15.28
N VAL A 161 8.72 -4.95 -14.10
CA VAL A 161 10.18 -4.79 -13.97
C VAL A 161 10.95 -5.92 -14.70
N PRO A 162 11.84 -5.58 -15.67
CA PRO A 162 12.56 -6.58 -16.46
C PRO A 162 13.36 -7.59 -15.63
N ILE A 163 13.22 -8.87 -15.94
CA ILE A 163 13.92 -9.95 -15.22
C ILE A 163 15.20 -10.32 -15.95
N MET A 164 16.35 -10.17 -15.28
CA MET A 164 17.65 -10.50 -15.86
C MET A 164 17.93 -12.02 -15.91
N LYS A 165 17.24 -12.81 -15.10
CA LYS A 165 17.35 -14.29 -15.06
C LYS A 165 15.97 -14.90 -15.32
N LYS A 166 15.89 -16.10 -15.89
CA LYS A 166 14.61 -16.81 -16.14
C LYS A 166 13.83 -17.18 -14.86
N THR A 167 14.33 -16.84 -13.68
CA THR A 167 13.72 -17.16 -12.38
C THR A 167 12.88 -16.00 -11.87
N ALA A 168 11.61 -16.29 -11.57
CA ALA A 168 10.69 -15.32 -10.97
C ALA A 168 11.16 -14.88 -9.58
N SER A 169 11.17 -13.58 -9.31
CA SER A 169 11.44 -13.02 -7.98
C SER A 169 10.25 -13.25 -7.04
N ASN A 170 10.49 -13.55 -5.75
CA ASN A 170 9.43 -13.69 -4.74
C ASN A 170 8.52 -12.45 -4.66
N PHE A 171 9.08 -11.24 -4.65
CA PHE A 171 8.30 -9.99 -4.66
C PHE A 171 7.33 -9.92 -5.85
N GLY A 172 7.79 -10.27 -7.05
CA GLY A 172 6.95 -10.30 -8.24
C GLY A 172 5.88 -11.39 -8.22
N ILE A 173 6.14 -12.55 -7.61
CA ILE A 173 5.13 -13.62 -7.43
C ILE A 173 4.03 -13.14 -6.46
N GLU A 174 4.41 -12.58 -5.32
CA GLU A 174 3.47 -12.07 -4.33
C GLU A 174 2.69 -10.84 -4.83
N ALA A 175 3.35 -9.96 -5.60
CA ALA A 175 2.69 -8.87 -6.31
C ALA A 175 1.67 -9.39 -7.32
N ALA A 176 2.01 -10.42 -8.11
CA ALA A 176 1.11 -10.98 -9.11
C ALA A 176 -0.16 -11.60 -8.48
N LYS A 177 -0.02 -12.28 -7.34
CA LYS A 177 -1.16 -12.79 -6.56
C LYS A 177 -2.11 -11.66 -6.15
N LYS A 178 -1.57 -10.58 -5.55
CA LYS A 178 -2.35 -9.39 -5.14
C LYS A 178 -2.97 -8.66 -6.34
N LEU A 179 -2.23 -8.57 -7.44
CA LEU A 179 -2.65 -7.91 -8.68
C LEU A 179 -3.85 -8.62 -9.32
N ILE A 180 -3.88 -9.96 -9.36
CA ILE A 180 -5.04 -10.72 -9.85
C ILE A 180 -6.30 -10.38 -9.04
N LEU A 181 -6.19 -10.36 -7.71
CA LEU A 181 -7.34 -10.07 -6.85
C LEU A 181 -7.84 -8.64 -7.06
N LEU A 182 -6.92 -7.66 -7.09
CA LEU A 182 -7.29 -6.25 -7.28
C LEU A 182 -7.86 -5.96 -8.67
N THR A 183 -7.27 -6.49 -9.73
CA THR A 183 -7.78 -6.32 -11.10
C THR A 183 -9.16 -6.96 -11.26
N ALA A 184 -9.38 -8.14 -10.68
CA ALA A 184 -10.69 -8.77 -10.63
C ALA A 184 -11.71 -7.93 -9.84
N ALA A 185 -11.34 -7.44 -8.65
CA ALA A 185 -12.18 -6.58 -7.83
C ALA A 185 -12.59 -5.29 -8.56
N HIS A 186 -11.71 -4.74 -9.37
CA HIS A 186 -11.99 -3.55 -10.17
C HIS A 186 -12.62 -3.84 -11.54
N PHE A 187 -12.88 -5.10 -11.86
CA PHE A 187 -13.43 -5.54 -13.15
C PHE A 187 -12.56 -5.10 -14.35
N GLU A 188 -11.25 -5.04 -14.15
CA GLU A 188 -10.27 -4.75 -15.20
C GLU A 188 -9.72 -6.05 -15.80
N GLN A 189 -9.46 -6.03 -17.10
CA GLN A 189 -8.75 -7.10 -17.77
C GLN A 189 -7.25 -6.81 -17.74
N TYR A 190 -6.50 -7.64 -17.03
CA TYR A 190 -5.05 -7.57 -17.02
C TYR A 190 -4.45 -8.97 -17.16
N ILE A 191 -3.46 -9.09 -18.04
CA ILE A 191 -2.72 -10.34 -18.25
C ILE A 191 -1.45 -10.25 -17.43
N ILE A 192 -1.31 -11.15 -16.45
CA ILE A 192 -0.09 -11.22 -15.65
C ILE A 192 1.09 -11.62 -16.54
N PRO A 193 2.19 -10.84 -16.54
CA PRO A 193 3.33 -11.12 -17.41
C PRO A 193 4.04 -12.42 -17.03
N PHE A 194 4.66 -13.05 -18.03
CA PHE A 194 5.59 -14.15 -17.83
C PHE A 194 6.84 -13.66 -17.09
N PRO A 195 7.44 -14.45 -16.17
CA PRO A 195 7.10 -15.81 -15.76
C PRO A 195 6.09 -15.89 -14.61
N TYR A 196 5.65 -14.76 -14.04
CA TYR A 196 4.83 -14.75 -12.83
C TYR A 196 3.50 -15.48 -12.98
N SER A 197 2.91 -15.47 -14.18
CA SER A 197 1.70 -16.22 -14.54
C SER A 197 1.77 -17.74 -14.26
N LEU A 198 2.98 -18.31 -14.26
CA LEU A 198 3.24 -19.73 -13.96
C LEU A 198 3.18 -20.06 -12.46
N PHE A 199 3.41 -19.06 -11.60
CA PHE A 199 3.49 -19.25 -10.14
C PHE A 199 2.18 -18.92 -9.41
N ILE A 200 1.15 -18.52 -10.16
CA ILE A 200 -0.15 -18.17 -9.58
C ILE A 200 -0.94 -19.44 -9.27
N PRO A 201 -1.33 -19.65 -8.01
CA PRO A 201 -2.13 -20.81 -7.62
C PRO A 201 -3.51 -20.82 -8.29
N LYS A 202 -4.07 -22.02 -8.47
CA LYS A 202 -5.38 -22.21 -9.12
C LYS A 202 -6.49 -21.41 -8.43
N SER A 203 -6.50 -21.37 -7.10
CA SER A 203 -7.52 -20.68 -6.29
C SER A 203 -7.61 -19.18 -6.59
N TYR A 204 -6.48 -18.50 -6.87
CA TYR A 204 -6.48 -17.08 -7.27
C TYR A 204 -7.12 -16.87 -8.66
N LYS A 205 -6.88 -17.79 -9.59
CA LYS A 205 -7.49 -17.74 -10.94
C LYS A 205 -8.98 -18.04 -10.88
N GLU A 206 -9.39 -19.00 -10.05
CA GLU A 206 -10.79 -19.39 -9.85
C GLU A 206 -11.59 -18.25 -9.23
N ILE A 207 -11.12 -17.64 -8.14
CA ILE A 207 -11.86 -16.57 -7.48
C ILE A 207 -12.01 -15.32 -8.37
N ALA A 208 -10.97 -15.00 -9.15
CA ALA A 208 -11.04 -13.95 -10.16
C ALA A 208 -12.06 -14.29 -11.28
N ALA A 209 -12.10 -15.55 -11.72
CA ALA A 209 -13.07 -16.00 -12.71
C ALA A 209 -14.51 -15.94 -12.17
N PHE A 210 -14.76 -16.36 -10.92
CA PHE A 210 -16.07 -16.24 -10.28
C PHE A 210 -16.50 -14.78 -10.16
N CYS A 211 -15.58 -13.86 -9.85
CA CYS A 211 -15.84 -12.42 -9.84
C CYS A 211 -16.30 -11.91 -11.21
N SER A 212 -15.60 -12.30 -12.29
CA SER A 212 -15.97 -11.90 -13.66
C SER A 212 -17.36 -12.39 -14.09
N LYS A 213 -17.81 -13.51 -13.52
CA LYS A 213 -19.14 -14.12 -13.74
C LYS A 213 -20.19 -13.71 -12.72
N TYR A 214 -19.83 -12.87 -11.74
CA TYR A 214 -20.73 -12.41 -10.69
C TYR A 214 -21.26 -13.52 -9.77
N GLU A 215 -20.47 -14.59 -9.58
CA GLU A 215 -20.85 -15.76 -8.78
C GLU A 215 -20.52 -15.57 -7.29
N LEU A 216 -21.31 -14.77 -6.57
CA LEU A 216 -21.05 -14.42 -5.17
C LEU A 216 -20.92 -15.63 -4.23
N LYS A 217 -21.77 -16.65 -4.41
CA LYS A 217 -21.70 -17.90 -3.62
C LYS A 217 -20.37 -18.64 -3.84
N SER A 218 -19.89 -18.71 -5.08
CA SER A 218 -18.64 -19.36 -5.43
C SER A 218 -17.45 -18.59 -4.83
N ILE A 219 -17.47 -17.25 -4.88
CA ILE A 219 -16.44 -16.41 -4.26
C ILE A 219 -16.37 -16.64 -2.75
N LEU A 220 -17.51 -16.64 -2.06
CA LEU A 220 -17.56 -16.85 -0.61
C LEU A 220 -17.07 -18.25 -0.21
N GLN A 221 -17.39 -19.28 -0.99
CA GLN A 221 -16.87 -20.63 -0.76
C GLN A 221 -15.35 -20.69 -0.97
N SER A 222 -14.85 -20.07 -2.03
CA SER A 222 -13.42 -20.01 -2.32
C SER A 222 -12.63 -19.14 -1.32
N SER A 223 -13.24 -18.12 -0.71
CA SER A 223 -12.53 -17.25 0.24
C SER A 223 -12.08 -17.97 1.52
N PHE A 224 -12.62 -19.16 1.81
CA PHE A 224 -12.16 -20.01 2.91
C PHE A 224 -10.95 -20.88 2.57
N ASP A 225 -10.42 -20.81 1.35
CA ASP A 225 -9.18 -21.49 1.01
C ASP A 225 -8.02 -20.94 1.85
N LYS A 226 -7.37 -21.81 2.61
CA LYS A 226 -6.25 -21.50 3.53
C LYS A 226 -5.09 -20.81 2.82
N ILE A 227 -4.99 -20.92 1.49
CA ILE A 227 -3.94 -20.27 0.73
C ILE A 227 -3.98 -18.73 0.85
N PHE A 228 -5.17 -18.13 0.93
CA PHE A 228 -5.31 -16.68 1.07
C PHE A 228 -4.86 -16.19 2.44
N GLU A 229 -5.14 -16.96 3.48
CA GLU A 229 -4.69 -16.67 4.84
C GLU A 229 -3.18 -16.81 4.95
N LYS A 230 -2.62 -17.90 4.43
CA LYS A 230 -1.17 -18.15 4.41
C LYS A 230 -0.40 -17.06 3.68
N ASP A 231 -0.95 -16.56 2.58
CA ASP A 231 -0.34 -15.48 1.78
C ASP A 231 -0.66 -14.07 2.34
N GLY A 232 -1.46 -13.96 3.40
CA GLY A 232 -1.85 -12.68 4.01
C GLY A 232 -2.79 -11.83 3.15
N ASN A 233 -3.57 -12.45 2.25
CA ASN A 233 -4.40 -11.78 1.24
C ASN A 233 -5.91 -11.81 1.54
N ASN A 234 -6.34 -12.31 2.71
CA ASN A 234 -7.75 -12.38 3.12
C ASN A 234 -8.50 -11.04 2.97
N GLY A 235 -7.88 -9.93 3.39
CA GLY A 235 -8.50 -8.61 3.28
C GLY A 235 -8.73 -8.15 1.83
N ILE A 236 -7.87 -8.58 0.89
CA ILE A 236 -8.05 -8.27 -0.54
C ILE A 236 -9.18 -9.13 -1.12
N VAL A 237 -9.28 -10.39 -0.69
CA VAL A 237 -10.39 -11.28 -1.08
C VAL A 237 -11.73 -10.76 -0.58
N GLU A 238 -11.78 -10.27 0.66
CA GLU A 238 -12.97 -9.61 1.21
C GLU A 238 -13.35 -8.37 0.39
N TYR A 239 -12.37 -7.52 0.08
CA TYR A 239 -12.59 -6.37 -0.80
C TYR A 239 -13.13 -6.78 -2.17
N LEU A 240 -12.56 -7.81 -2.80
CA LEU A 240 -13.04 -8.36 -4.08
C LEU A 240 -14.50 -8.82 -3.98
N TYR A 241 -14.86 -9.53 -2.92
CA TYR A 241 -16.23 -9.98 -2.69
C TYR A 241 -17.19 -8.78 -2.58
N GLN A 242 -16.84 -7.77 -1.78
CA GLN A 242 -17.63 -6.54 -1.64
C GLN A 242 -17.79 -5.81 -2.99
N GLN A 243 -16.72 -5.64 -3.76
CA GLN A 243 -16.81 -5.02 -5.10
C GLN A 243 -17.71 -5.83 -6.04
N CYS A 244 -17.64 -7.16 -5.96
CA CYS A 244 -18.53 -8.03 -6.73
C CYS A 244 -20.00 -7.81 -6.34
N GLN A 245 -20.32 -7.78 -5.05
CA GLN A 245 -21.68 -7.51 -4.57
C GLN A 245 -22.21 -6.18 -5.13
N ILE A 246 -21.41 -5.12 -5.00
CA ILE A 246 -21.74 -3.78 -5.49
C ILE A 246 -22.02 -3.81 -6.99
N LYS A 247 -21.16 -4.48 -7.77
CA LYS A 247 -21.30 -4.53 -9.24
C LYS A 247 -22.49 -5.33 -9.70
N VAL A 248 -22.88 -6.39 -9.00
CA VAL A 248 -24.12 -7.12 -9.29
C VAL A 248 -25.34 -6.22 -9.04
N ILE A 249 -25.37 -5.53 -7.91
CA ILE A 249 -26.47 -4.62 -7.56
C ILE A 249 -26.54 -3.46 -8.58
N GLU A 250 -25.41 -2.89 -8.99
CA GLU A 250 -25.36 -1.88 -10.07
C GLU A 250 -25.97 -2.40 -11.37
N ARG A 251 -25.76 -3.67 -11.73
CA ARG A 251 -26.37 -4.27 -12.92
C ARG A 251 -27.89 -4.41 -12.77
N ILE A 252 -28.38 -4.74 -11.58
CA ILE A 252 -29.82 -4.79 -11.28
C ILE A 252 -30.41 -3.37 -11.36
N ALA A 253 -29.75 -2.38 -10.76
CA ALA A 253 -30.19 -0.98 -10.77
C ALA A 253 -30.31 -0.39 -12.18
N LYS A 254 -29.55 -0.91 -13.16
CA LYS A 254 -29.70 -0.50 -14.58
C LYS A 254 -31.00 -0.99 -15.23
N ALA A 255 -31.60 -2.06 -14.69
CA ALA A 255 -32.81 -2.68 -15.23
C ALA A 255 -34.08 -2.33 -14.44
N TYR A 256 -33.92 -1.93 -13.17
CA TYR A 256 -35.01 -1.67 -12.25
C TYR A 256 -34.78 -0.34 -11.52
N SER A 257 -35.80 0.52 -11.47
CA SER A 257 -35.81 1.69 -10.57
C SER A 257 -36.21 1.32 -9.14
N THR A 258 -36.99 0.24 -9.00
CA THR A 258 -37.44 -0.30 -7.71
C THR A 258 -37.53 -1.81 -7.82
N ILE A 259 -37.12 -2.53 -6.78
CA ILE A 259 -37.20 -4.00 -6.73
C ILE A 259 -37.36 -4.49 -5.28
N LEU A 260 -38.04 -5.61 -5.09
CA LEU A 260 -38.14 -6.26 -3.78
C LEU A 260 -36.79 -6.82 -3.34
N ILE A 261 -36.51 -6.73 -2.04
CA ILE A 261 -35.29 -7.28 -1.43
C ILE A 261 -35.18 -8.79 -1.73
N ASP A 262 -36.28 -9.53 -1.58
CA ASP A 262 -36.29 -10.98 -1.76
C ASP A 262 -36.03 -11.40 -3.21
N ASP A 263 -36.44 -10.58 -4.19
CA ASP A 263 -36.15 -10.81 -5.60
C ASP A 263 -34.65 -10.65 -5.89
N ILE A 264 -34.00 -9.66 -5.28
CA ILE A 264 -32.54 -9.51 -5.39
C ILE A 264 -31.87 -10.74 -4.77
N ILE A 265 -32.23 -11.11 -3.55
CA ILE A 265 -31.67 -12.26 -2.83
C ILE A 265 -31.78 -13.53 -3.68
N MET A 266 -32.93 -13.79 -4.29
CA MET A 266 -33.14 -14.95 -5.14
C MET A 266 -32.22 -14.92 -6.39
N LYS A 267 -32.00 -13.75 -6.99
CA LYS A 267 -31.15 -13.58 -8.18
C LYS A 267 -29.66 -13.73 -7.86
N ILE A 268 -29.19 -13.14 -6.76
CA ILE A 268 -27.76 -12.98 -6.48
C ILE A 268 -27.25 -13.97 -5.42
N LYS A 269 -28.17 -14.66 -4.72
CA LYS A 269 -27.92 -15.71 -3.72
C LYS A 269 -27.01 -15.24 -2.57
N ILE A 270 -27.32 -14.08 -1.99
CA ILE A 270 -26.69 -13.56 -0.77
C ILE A 270 -27.66 -13.49 0.39
N GLU A 271 -27.14 -13.38 1.61
CA GLU A 271 -27.99 -13.21 2.79
C GLU A 271 -28.66 -11.83 2.82
N ARG A 272 -29.89 -11.77 3.35
CA ARG A 272 -30.65 -10.52 3.49
C ARG A 272 -29.87 -9.43 4.23
N ASN A 273 -29.21 -9.82 5.32
CA ASN A 273 -28.42 -8.90 6.14
C ASN A 273 -27.21 -8.34 5.41
N GLU A 274 -26.56 -9.13 4.55
CA GLU A 274 -25.44 -8.68 3.72
C GLU A 274 -25.90 -7.68 2.66
N LEU A 275 -27.03 -7.97 2.00
CA LEU A 275 -27.63 -7.04 1.04
C LEU A 275 -27.94 -5.69 1.68
N ILE A 276 -28.63 -5.69 2.82
CA ILE A 276 -29.02 -4.46 3.53
C ILE A 276 -27.77 -3.64 3.90
N LYS A 277 -26.76 -4.28 4.51
CA LYS A 277 -25.50 -3.62 4.87
C LYS A 277 -24.80 -3.03 3.64
N CYS A 278 -24.78 -3.75 2.52
CA CYS A 278 -24.19 -3.27 1.28
C CYS A 278 -24.92 -2.02 0.76
N ILE A 279 -26.24 -2.04 0.70
CA ILE A 279 -27.05 -0.89 0.26
C ILE A 279 -26.83 0.32 1.17
N GLU A 280 -26.94 0.15 2.49
CA GLU A 280 -26.73 1.23 3.46
C GLU A 280 -25.32 1.84 3.37
N HIS A 281 -24.30 0.99 3.21
CA HIS A 281 -22.93 1.44 3.06
C HIS A 281 -22.73 2.23 1.75
N GLN A 282 -23.27 1.74 0.63
CA GLN A 282 -23.20 2.45 -0.65
C GLN A 282 -23.97 3.78 -0.62
N ASN A 283 -25.09 3.85 0.11
CA ASN A 283 -25.81 5.09 0.34
C ASN A 283 -24.96 6.12 1.09
N LYS A 284 -24.27 5.69 2.16
CA LYS A 284 -23.31 6.55 2.88
C LYS A 284 -22.14 7.02 2.00
N LEU A 285 -21.78 6.26 0.97
CA LEU A 285 -20.77 6.62 -0.03
C LEU A 285 -21.34 7.47 -1.18
N GLY A 286 -22.61 7.88 -1.10
CA GLY A 286 -23.23 8.79 -2.06
C GLY A 286 -23.92 8.12 -3.25
N LYS A 287 -24.12 6.79 -3.23
CA LYS A 287 -25.03 6.15 -4.18
C LYS A 287 -26.47 6.36 -3.76
N ASP A 288 -27.34 6.74 -4.68
CA ASP A 288 -28.76 6.94 -4.39
C ASP A 288 -29.52 5.60 -4.32
N TRP A 289 -29.16 4.74 -3.38
CA TRP A 289 -29.76 3.43 -3.13
C TRP A 289 -30.45 3.46 -1.78
N VAL A 290 -31.78 3.38 -1.76
CA VAL A 290 -32.57 3.58 -0.54
C VAL A 290 -33.47 2.38 -0.27
N ILE A 291 -33.49 1.91 0.97
CA ILE A 291 -34.41 0.86 1.41
C ILE A 291 -35.68 1.51 1.92
N ILE A 292 -36.84 1.13 1.37
CA ILE A 292 -38.16 1.58 1.80
C ILE A 292 -39.03 0.33 2.03
N GLY A 293 -39.28 0.01 3.31
CA GLY A 293 -39.92 -1.25 3.68
C GLY A 293 -39.12 -2.45 3.17
N ASP A 294 -39.77 -3.34 2.41
CA ASP A 294 -39.13 -4.52 1.80
C ASP A 294 -38.63 -4.28 0.35
N THR A 295 -38.55 -3.02 -0.07
CA THR A 295 -38.09 -2.64 -1.42
C THR A 295 -36.80 -1.83 -1.38
N ILE A 296 -36.02 -1.96 -2.44
CA ILE A 296 -34.88 -1.09 -2.73
C ILE A 296 -35.26 -0.18 -3.90
N LEU A 297 -35.14 1.12 -3.68
CA LEU A 297 -35.25 2.17 -4.68
C LEU A 297 -33.84 2.53 -5.17
N PHE A 298 -33.64 2.48 -6.48
CA PHE A 298 -32.44 2.97 -7.14
C PHE A 298 -32.76 4.31 -7.79
N GLY A 299 -32.16 5.38 -7.29
CA GLY A 299 -32.17 6.68 -7.94
C GLY A 299 -31.54 6.57 -9.32
N ASN A 300 -32.33 6.78 -10.38
CA ASN A 300 -31.84 6.73 -11.74
C ASN A 300 -30.78 7.82 -11.99
N ASN A 301 -29.60 7.42 -12.48
CA ASN A 301 -28.47 8.24 -12.93
C ASN A 301 -28.77 9.20 -14.11
N HIS A 302 -30.02 9.63 -14.33
CA HIS A 302 -30.35 10.61 -15.38
C HIS A 302 -30.29 12.07 -14.92
N LEU A 303 -30.00 12.34 -13.64
CA LEU A 303 -29.67 13.68 -13.17
C LEU A 303 -28.22 13.71 -12.70
N ILE A 304 -27.33 13.74 -13.69
CA ILE A 304 -25.97 14.25 -13.57
C ILE A 304 -26.09 15.67 -12.98
N ASN A 305 -25.74 15.83 -11.71
CA ASN A 305 -25.15 17.07 -11.24
C ASN A 305 -23.91 16.73 -10.39
N PRO A 306 -22.74 16.53 -11.03
CA PRO A 306 -21.51 16.12 -10.37
C PRO A 306 -20.87 17.27 -9.57
N LEU A 307 -21.51 18.45 -9.56
CA LEU A 307 -21.00 19.65 -8.89
C LEU A 307 -21.20 19.65 -7.37
N GLN A 308 -22.02 18.76 -6.80
CA GLN A 308 -22.30 18.80 -5.36
C GLN A 308 -21.34 17.97 -4.50
N ASN A 309 -20.65 16.95 -5.02
CA ASN A 309 -19.75 16.13 -4.20
C ASN A 309 -18.36 16.70 -4.02
N GLU A 310 -17.78 17.35 -5.04
CA GLU A 310 -16.47 17.99 -4.89
C GLU A 310 -16.57 19.24 -4.01
N PHE A 311 -17.62 20.04 -4.20
CA PHE A 311 -17.83 21.25 -3.41
C PHE A 311 -18.20 20.96 -1.95
N SER A 312 -18.97 19.91 -1.67
CA SER A 312 -19.28 19.50 -0.29
C SER A 312 -18.11 18.82 0.41
N LEU A 313 -17.29 18.01 -0.28
CA LEU A 313 -16.04 17.50 0.28
C LEU A 313 -15.04 18.62 0.53
N LEU A 314 -14.89 19.58 -0.40
CA LEU A 314 -14.03 20.74 -0.21
C LEU A 314 -14.52 21.63 0.92
N GLN A 315 -15.83 21.88 1.04
CA GLN A 315 -16.42 22.62 2.17
C GLN A 315 -16.23 21.88 3.50
N MET A 316 -16.44 20.56 3.54
CA MET A 316 -16.18 19.77 4.75
C MET A 316 -14.70 19.78 5.11
N THR A 317 -13.81 19.75 4.11
CA THR A 317 -12.36 19.82 4.33
C THR A 317 -11.93 21.22 4.80
N GLU A 318 -12.48 22.29 4.23
CA GLU A 318 -12.28 23.67 4.69
C GLU A 318 -12.82 23.87 6.10
N ILE A 319 -14.03 23.40 6.41
CA ILE A 319 -14.61 23.47 7.76
C ILE A 319 -13.73 22.70 8.75
N THR A 320 -13.24 21.51 8.38
CA THR A 320 -12.37 20.70 9.25
C THR A 320 -11.00 21.36 9.46
N LEU A 321 -10.42 21.97 8.42
CA LEU A 321 -9.17 22.72 8.51
C LEU A 321 -9.34 24.03 9.32
N GLN A 322 -10.47 24.72 9.17
CA GLN A 322 -10.82 25.90 9.96
C GLN A 322 -10.96 25.53 11.44
N GLN A 323 -11.69 24.47 11.76
CA GLN A 323 -11.84 23.96 13.13
C GLN A 323 -10.51 23.49 13.73
N ALA A 324 -9.63 22.86 12.93
CA ALA A 324 -8.30 22.47 13.36
C ALA A 324 -7.40 23.70 13.64
N ASN A 325 -7.47 24.73 12.80
CA ASN A 325 -6.75 25.98 13.01
C ASN A 325 -7.27 26.74 14.25
N ASP A 326 -8.59 26.77 14.46
CA ASP A 326 -9.21 27.39 15.62
C ASP A 326 -8.82 26.65 16.92
N PHE A 327 -8.77 25.32 16.90
CA PHE A 327 -8.28 24.51 18.01
C PHE A 327 -6.79 24.75 18.32
N MET A 328 -5.96 24.87 17.28
CA MET A 328 -4.53 25.18 17.42
C MET A 328 -4.29 26.61 17.94
N ASN A 329 -5.14 27.56 17.55
CA ASN A 329 -5.10 28.94 18.04
C ASN A 329 -5.63 29.06 19.48
N LEU A 330 -6.61 28.25 19.87
CA LEU A 330 -7.06 28.11 21.27
C LEU A 330 -5.96 27.56 22.18
N LYS A 331 -5.15 26.60 21.71
CA LYS A 331 -3.95 26.12 22.43
C LYS A 331 -2.85 27.19 22.58
N LYS A 332 -2.70 28.09 21.59
CA LYS A 332 -1.76 29.22 21.67
C LYS A 332 -2.24 30.31 22.65
N LYS A 333 -3.55 30.57 22.72
CA LYS A 333 -4.12 31.51 23.70
C LYS A 333 -4.04 30.99 25.13
N THR A 334 -4.30 29.71 25.38
CA THR A 334 -4.14 29.10 26.71
C THR A 334 -2.68 29.05 27.19
N LYS A 335 -1.71 28.86 26.30
CA LYS A 335 -0.27 29.01 26.66
C LYS A 335 0.14 30.44 27.04
N LYS A 336 -0.50 31.48 26.49
CA LYS A 336 -0.23 32.88 26.86
C LYS A 336 -0.86 33.30 28.19
N VAL A 337 -1.93 32.63 28.63
CA VAL A 337 -2.59 32.91 29.92
C VAL A 337 -1.84 32.28 31.09
N ASN A 338 -1.12 31.17 30.87
CA ASN A 338 -0.30 30.50 31.89
C ASN A 338 1.16 31.02 31.99
N LEU A 339 1.46 32.20 31.44
CA LEU A 339 2.77 32.86 31.51
C LEU A 339 2.67 34.27 32.14
N LYS A 340 1.72 34.47 33.06
CA LYS A 340 1.73 35.60 34.00
C LYS A 340 1.93 35.11 35.41
#